data_AF-A0A357T4E4-F1
#
_entry.id   AF-A0A357T4E4-F1
#
_cell.length_a   1.000
_cell.length_b   1.000
_cell.length_c   1.000
_cell.angle_alpha   90.00
_cell.angle_beta   90.00
_cell.angle_gamma   90.00
#
_symmetry.space_group_name_H-M   'P 1'
#
loop_
_entity.id
_entity.type
_entity.pdbx_description
1 polymer ?
#
loop_
_entity_poly.entity_id
_entity_poly.type
_entity_poly.pdbx_seq_one_letter_code
_entity_poly.pdbx_strand_id
1 'polypeptide(L)'
;MTKNHLLLLIERLEEILTKSPRLAGRSLIMVDEAFELLEKIRIALPAEIQEAEKIIRMKEEIIQQAREEADKLITRSTTEAKRVLSEHHLTKLAEEECKALKAEAYSYA
;
A
#
# COMPACT_ATOMS: atom_id res chain seq x y z
N MET A 1 -9.38 12.83 15.35
CA MET A 1 -10.53 13.73 15.63
C MET A 1 -10.98 14.55 14.40
N THR A 2 -10.40 14.39 13.21
CA THR A 2 -10.57 15.32 12.07
C THR A 2 -11.59 14.90 11.02
N LYS A 3 -11.69 13.62 10.66
CA LYS A 3 -12.59 13.16 9.58
C LYS A 3 -14.08 13.43 9.84
N ASN A 4 -14.46 13.58 11.11
CA ASN A 4 -15.83 13.89 11.52
C ASN A 4 -16.13 15.40 11.47
N HIS A 5 -15.13 16.27 11.58
CA HIS A 5 -15.38 17.70 11.78
C HIS A 5 -15.85 18.41 10.50
N LEU A 6 -15.15 18.19 9.38
CA LEU A 6 -15.56 18.75 8.09
C LEU A 6 -16.95 18.25 7.67
N LEU A 7 -17.23 16.96 7.89
CA LEU A 7 -18.52 16.37 7.61
C LEU A 7 -19.63 17.01 8.45
N LEU A 8 -19.41 17.19 9.76
CA LEU A 8 -20.35 17.87 10.64
C LEU A 8 -20.63 19.32 10.22
N LEU A 9 -19.63 20.05 9.71
CA LEU A 9 -19.82 21.40 9.20
C LEU A 9 -20.69 21.41 7.92
N ILE A 10 -20.46 20.45 7.03
CA ILE A 10 -21.25 20.27 5.81
C ILE A 10 -22.68 19.86 6.14
N GLU A 11 -22.87 18.89 7.04
CA GLU A 11 -24.19 18.43 7.50
C GLU A 11 -24.97 19.57 8.16
N ARG A 12 -24.30 20.41 8.95
CA ARG A 12 -24.95 21.57 9.58
C ARG A 12 -25.33 22.64 8.56
N LEU A 13 -24.48 22.85 7.54
CA LEU A 13 -24.83 23.75 6.44
C LEU A 13 -26.02 23.20 5.64
N GLU A 14 -26.03 21.90 5.34
CA GLU A 14 -27.14 21.22 4.68
C GLU A 14 -28.42 21.31 5.49
N GLU A 15 -28.34 21.15 6.81
CA GLU A 15 -29.48 21.30 7.72
C GLU A 15 -30.10 22.69 7.62
N ILE A 16 -29.28 23.75 7.67
CA ILE A 16 -29.78 25.13 7.53
C ILE A 16 -30.42 25.32 6.15
N LEU A 17 -29.80 24.84 5.08
CA LEU A 17 -30.32 25.00 3.72
C LEU A 17 -31.65 24.24 3.49
N THR A 18 -31.82 23.08 4.11
CA THR A 18 -32.97 22.20 3.92
C THR A 18 -34.14 22.52 4.87
N LYS A 19 -33.85 22.84 6.13
CA LYS A 19 -34.86 23.12 7.17
C LYS A 19 -35.30 24.58 7.24
N SER A 20 -34.66 25.47 6.48
CA SER A 20 -35.05 26.89 6.42
C SER A 20 -36.51 27.06 5.95
N PRO A 21 -37.29 27.95 6.60
CA PRO A 21 -38.63 28.28 6.16
C PRO A 21 -38.66 28.71 4.70
N ARG A 22 -39.69 28.29 3.96
CA ARG A 22 -39.86 28.66 2.55
C ARG A 22 -40.90 29.77 2.41
N LEU A 23 -40.57 30.80 1.64
CA LEU A 23 -41.47 31.89 1.28
C LEU A 23 -41.42 32.11 -0.24
N ALA A 24 -42.58 32.04 -0.90
CA ALA A 24 -42.71 32.20 -2.34
C ALA A 24 -41.73 31.33 -3.16
N GLY A 25 -41.54 30.07 -2.73
CA GLY A 25 -40.62 29.12 -3.38
C GLY A 25 -39.13 29.33 -3.08
N ARG A 26 -38.76 30.32 -2.24
CA ARG A 26 -37.38 30.59 -1.82
C ARG A 26 -37.16 30.22 -0.36
N SER A 27 -35.98 29.68 -0.02
CA SER A 27 -35.59 29.42 1.36
C SER A 27 -35.13 30.71 2.04
N LEU A 28 -35.59 30.96 3.26
CA LEU A 28 -35.24 32.10 4.09
C LEU A 28 -34.12 31.68 5.04
N ILE A 29 -32.89 32.07 4.69
CA ILE A 29 -31.66 31.61 5.36
C ILE A 29 -31.02 32.78 6.10
N MET A 30 -30.54 32.53 7.31
CA MET A 30 -29.65 33.47 8.02
C MET A 30 -28.28 33.45 7.36
N VAL A 31 -28.04 34.48 6.54
CA VAL A 31 -26.85 34.58 5.69
C VAL A 31 -25.56 34.53 6.51
N ASP A 32 -25.52 35.21 7.65
CA ASP A 32 -24.32 35.25 8.52
C ASP A 32 -23.92 33.87 9.05
N GLU A 33 -24.88 33.06 9.50
CA GLU A 33 -24.62 31.69 9.99
C GLU A 33 -24.14 30.78 8.86
N ALA A 34 -24.75 30.88 7.68
CA ALA A 34 -24.33 30.12 6.51
C ALA A 34 -22.91 30.50 6.05
N PHE A 35 -22.58 31.79 6.05
CA PHE A 35 -21.23 32.26 5.73
C PHE A 35 -20.20 31.81 6.76
N GLU A 36 -20.53 31.82 8.06
CA GLU A 36 -19.62 31.33 9.10
C GLU A 36 -19.29 29.85 8.91
N LEU A 37 -20.28 29.01 8.57
CA LEU A 37 -20.06 27.60 8.27
C LEU A 37 -19.22 27.41 7.01
N LEU A 38 -19.49 28.18 5.95
CA LEU A 38 -18.69 28.15 4.71
C LEU A 38 -17.23 28.55 4.95
N GLU A 39 -16.98 29.54 5.82
CA GLU A 39 -15.62 29.95 6.16
C GLU A 39 -14.88 28.85 6.92
N LYS A 40 -15.54 28.22 7.90
CA LYS A 40 -14.97 27.07 8.63
C LYS A 40 -14.66 25.90 7.70
N ILE A 41 -15.55 25.59 6.75
CA ILE A 41 -15.33 24.57 5.72
C ILE A 41 -14.12 24.95 4.85
N ARG A 42 -14.03 26.21 4.41
CA ARG A 42 -12.92 26.70 3.58
C ARG A 42 -11.57 26.58 4.29
N ILE A 43 -11.52 26.84 5.59
CA ILE A 43 -10.30 26.74 6.40
C ILE A 43 -9.91 25.28 6.61
N ALA A 44 -10.89 24.41 6.90
CA ALA A 44 -10.62 22.99 7.15
C ALA A 44 -10.19 22.27 5.86
N LEU A 45 -11.02 22.34 4.81
CA LEU A 45 -10.96 21.48 3.63
C LEU A 45 -9.56 21.27 3.01
N PRO A 46 -8.69 22.30 2.86
CA PRO A 46 -7.35 22.10 2.32
C PRO A 46 -6.51 21.11 3.11
N ALA A 47 -6.63 21.09 4.45
CA ALA A 47 -5.89 20.18 5.31
C ALA A 47 -6.38 18.73 5.13
N GLU A 48 -7.68 18.49 5.04
CA GLU A 48 -8.20 17.14 4.77
C GLU A 48 -7.80 16.62 3.39
N ILE A 49 -7.76 17.48 2.37
CA ILE A 49 -7.30 17.11 1.02
C ILE A 49 -5.82 16.72 1.06
N GLN A 50 -4.97 17.54 1.70
CA GLN A 50 -3.54 17.25 1.81
C GLN A 50 -3.26 15.94 2.55
N GLU A 51 -4.01 15.67 3.62
CA GLU A 51 -3.88 14.41 4.35
C GLU A 51 -4.34 13.22 3.50
N ALA A 52 -5.43 13.36 2.76
CA ALA A 52 -5.90 12.30 1.84
C ALA A 52 -4.85 12.01 0.75
N GLU A 53 -4.28 13.04 0.13
CA GLU A 53 -3.20 12.87 -0.84
C GLU A 53 -1.96 12.21 -0.23
N LYS A 54 -1.60 12.59 1.00
CA LYS A 54 -0.47 11.98 1.72
C LYS A 54 -0.72 10.48 1.94
N ILE A 55 -1.92 10.09 2.36
CA ILE A 55 -2.30 8.68 2.52
C ILE A 55 -2.18 7.94 1.17
N ILE A 56 -2.62 8.54 0.08
CA ILE A 56 -2.51 7.95 -1.26
C ILE A 56 -1.04 7.75 -1.64
N ARG A 57 -0.19 8.77 -1.48
CA ARG A 57 1.26 8.67 -1.74
C ARG A 57 1.93 7.59 -0.89
N MET A 58 1.66 7.57 0.41
CA MET A 58 2.20 6.55 1.31
C MET A 58 1.76 5.13 0.90
N LYS A 59 0.51 4.96 0.46
CA LYS A 59 0.03 3.68 -0.05
C LYS A 59 0.81 3.25 -1.29
N GLU A 60 1.07 4.16 -2.22
CA GLU A 60 1.86 3.87 -3.42
C GLU A 60 3.31 3.49 -3.07
N GLU A 61 3.93 4.21 -2.14
CA GLU A 61 5.27 3.90 -1.63
C GLU A 61 5.34 2.50 -0.99
N ILE A 62 4.38 2.15 -0.14
CA ILE A 62 4.29 0.82 0.49
C ILE A 62 4.18 -0.28 -0.58
N ILE A 63 3.33 -0.08 -1.59
CA ILE A 63 3.15 -1.06 -2.67
C ILE A 63 4.44 -1.22 -3.47
N GLN A 64 5.14 -0.11 -3.76
CA GLN A 64 6.40 -0.14 -4.49
C GLN A 64 7.49 -0.86 -3.69
N GLN A 65 7.64 -0.54 -2.41
CA GLN A 65 8.58 -1.22 -1.51
C GLN A 65 8.30 -2.73 -1.43
N ALA A 66 7.04 -3.12 -1.26
CA ALA A 66 6.66 -4.53 -1.20
C ALA A 66 7.00 -5.29 -2.50
N ARG A 67 6.85 -4.64 -3.66
CA ARG A 67 7.25 -5.23 -4.96
C ARG A 67 8.76 -5.41 -5.05
N GLU A 68 9.53 -4.39 -4.69
CA GLU A 68 11.00 -4.47 -4.70
C GLU A 68 11.53 -5.53 -3.74
N GLU A 69 10.93 -5.67 -2.56
CA GLU A 69 11.28 -6.72 -1.60
C GLU A 69 10.94 -8.11 -2.13
N ALA A 70 9.78 -8.27 -2.77
CA ALA A 70 9.41 -9.53 -3.41
C ALA A 70 10.39 -9.91 -4.54
N ASP A 71 10.77 -8.97 -5.39
CA ASP A 71 11.72 -9.21 -6.48
C ASP A 71 13.12 -9.59 -5.95
N LYS A 72 13.58 -8.90 -4.89
CA LYS A 72 14.83 -9.25 -4.20
C LYS A 72 14.76 -10.65 -3.60
N LEU A 73 13.64 -11.01 -2.97
CA LEU A 73 13.44 -12.34 -2.37
C LEU A 73 13.46 -13.44 -3.44
N ILE A 74 12.75 -13.24 -4.55
CA ILE A 74 12.73 -14.19 -5.68
C ILE A 74 14.14 -14.35 -6.26
N THR A 75 14.85 -13.25 -6.48
CA THR A 75 16.22 -13.26 -7.02
C THR A 75 17.18 -14.02 -6.10
N ARG A 76 17.11 -13.73 -4.79
CA ARG A 76 17.93 -14.41 -3.78
C ARG A 76 17.63 -15.91 -3.72
N SER A 77 16.35 -16.26 -3.67
CA SER A 77 15.91 -17.67 -3.60
C SER A 77 16.31 -18.43 -4.86
N THR A 78 16.19 -17.81 -6.03
CA THR A 78 16.59 -18.42 -7.31
C THR A 78 18.10 -18.65 -7.38
N THR A 79 18.88 -17.66 -6.94
CA THR A 79 20.35 -17.78 -6.86
C THR A 79 20.76 -18.89 -5.92
N GLU A 80 20.14 -18.95 -4.75
CA GLU A 80 20.43 -19.99 -3.76
C GLU A 80 20.04 -21.39 -4.23
N ALA A 81 18.87 -21.52 -4.86
CA ALA A 81 18.44 -22.79 -5.47
C ALA A 81 19.44 -23.26 -6.55
N LYS A 82 19.93 -22.35 -7.40
CA LYS A 82 20.97 -22.68 -8.39
C LYS A 82 22.28 -23.14 -7.74
N ARG A 83 22.70 -22.47 -6.66
CA ARG A 83 23.90 -22.85 -5.90
C ARG A 83 23.78 -24.27 -5.34
N VAL A 84 22.68 -24.55 -4.65
CA VAL A 84 22.41 -25.87 -4.04
C VAL A 84 22.34 -26.97 -5.10
N LEU A 85 21.68 -26.73 -6.23
CA LEU A 85 21.60 -27.70 -7.32
C LEU A 85 22.98 -27.97 -7.95
N SER A 86 23.80 -26.94 -8.13
CA SER A 86 25.16 -27.07 -8.65
C SER A 86 26.05 -27.89 -7.71
N GLU A 87 25.98 -27.62 -6.40
CA GLU A 87 26.71 -28.37 -5.38
C GLU A 87 26.28 -29.84 -5.33
N HIS A 88 24.97 -30.10 -5.42
CA HIS A 88 24.45 -31.46 -5.43
C HIS A 88 24.89 -32.23 -6.69
N HIS A 89 24.90 -31.58 -7.86
CA HIS A 89 25.35 -32.21 -9.10
C HIS A 89 26.84 -32.55 -9.05
N LEU A 90 27.68 -31.63 -8.57
CA LEU A 90 29.11 -31.87 -8.38
C LEU A 90 29.38 -33.04 -7.42
N THR A 91 28.63 -33.10 -6.31
CA THR A 91 28.75 -34.18 -5.32
C THR A 91 28.41 -35.53 -5.92
N LYS A 92 27.31 -35.63 -6.69
CA LYS A 92 26.95 -36.88 -7.39
C LYS A 92 28.01 -37.35 -8.37
N LEU A 93 28.55 -36.42 -9.18
CA LEU A 93 29.59 -36.75 -10.16
C LEU A 93 30.84 -37.32 -9.48
N ALA A 94 31.27 -36.68 -8.39
CA ALA A 94 32.42 -37.13 -7.61
C ALA A 94 32.19 -38.52 -6.98
N GLU A 95 30.98 -38.81 -6.50
CA GLU A 95 30.62 -40.14 -5.99
C GLU A 95 30.65 -41.22 -7.07
N GLU A 96 30.18 -40.92 -8.28
CA GLU A 96 30.20 -41.82 -9.42
C GLU A 96 31.64 -42.13 -9.87
N GLU A 97 32.50 -41.11 -9.99
CA GLU A 97 33.93 -41.29 -10.28
C GLU A 97 34.64 -42.12 -9.20
N CYS A 98 34.37 -41.84 -7.92
CA CYS A 98 34.92 -42.62 -6.81
C CYS A 98 34.49 -44.09 -6.87
N LYS A 99 33.24 -44.37 -7.23
CA LYS A 99 32.76 -45.76 -7.41
C LYS A 99 33.44 -46.44 -8.58
N ALA A 100 33.60 -45.75 -9.71
CA ALA A 100 34.28 -46.29 -10.89
C ALA A 100 35.75 -46.63 -10.58
N LEU A 101 36.49 -45.71 -9.97
CA LEU A 101 37.89 -45.91 -9.57
C LEU A 101 38.05 -47.08 -8.58
N LYS A 102 37.14 -47.21 -7.61
CA LYS A 102 37.15 -48.36 -6.68
C LYS A 102 36.90 -49.67 -7.41
N ALA A 103 35.92 -49.71 -8.32
CA ALA A 103 35.63 -50.92 -9.08
C ALA A 103 36.82 -51.34 -9.97
N GLU A 104 37.47 -50.37 -10.60
CA GLU A 104 38.69 -50.59 -11.37
C GLU A 104 39.82 -51.13 -10.48
N ALA A 105 40.09 -50.50 -9.33
CA ALA A 105 41.12 -50.97 -8.39
C ALA A 105 40.88 -52.41 -7.89
N TYR A 106 39.63 -52.81 -7.65
CA TYR A 106 39.28 -54.18 -7.28
C TYR A 106 39.40 -55.18 -8.44
N SER A 107 39.41 -54.72 -9.69
CA SER A 107 39.62 -55.60 -10.85
C SER A 107 41.10 -55.89 -11.12
N TYR A 108 42.01 -55.14 -10.51
CA TYR A 108 43.46 -55.31 -10.63
C TYR A 108 44.08 -56.10 -9.45
N ALA A 109 43.27 -56.55 -8.49
CA ALA A 109 43.65 -57.41 -7.36
C ALA A 109 43.16 -58.85 -7.57
#